data_AF-A0A136N9B2-F1
#
_entry.id   AF-A0A136N9B2-F1
#
_cell.length_a   1.000
_cell.length_b   1.000
_cell.length_c   1.000
_cell.angle_alpha   90.00
_cell.angle_beta   90.00
_cell.angle_gamma   90.00
#
_symmetry.space_group_name_H-M   'P 1'
#
loop_
_entity.id
_entity.type
_entity.pdbx_description
1 polymer ?
#
loop_
_entity_poly.entity_id
_entity_poly.type
_entity_poly.pdbx_seq_one_letter_code
_entity_poly.pdbx_strand_id
1 'polypeptide(L)'
;MKYNDEQLKAVKEFLYKIADDQLIIGHRNSEWTGLGPMVEEDIAFSSIAQDKIGQSQHIYEILHTLGEADADTIAFTRNSADFKCSQFVEYPIGEYDFSL
;
A
#
# COMPACT_ATOMS: atom_id res chain seq x y z
N MET A 1 -5.55 22.81 -11.68
CA MET A 1 -4.28 22.76 -12.44
C MET A 1 -4.52 21.86 -13.65
N LYS A 2 -4.25 22.29 -14.89
CA LYS A 2 -4.42 21.42 -16.07
C LYS A 2 -3.08 20.75 -16.36
N TYR A 3 -2.98 19.46 -16.08
CA TYR A 3 -1.85 18.63 -16.52
C TYR A 3 -2.00 18.34 -18.02
N ASN A 4 -0.89 18.27 -18.75
CA ASN A 4 -0.91 17.66 -20.08
C ASN A 4 -0.97 16.12 -19.94
N ASP A 5 -1.19 15.41 -21.05
CA ASP A 5 -1.40 13.95 -21.02
C ASP A 5 -0.17 13.19 -20.49
N GLU A 6 1.04 13.66 -20.80
CA GLU A 6 2.30 13.07 -20.33
C GLU A 6 2.47 13.25 -18.82
N GLN A 7 2.19 14.45 -18.31
CA GLN A 7 2.20 14.77 -16.89
C GLN A 7 1.15 13.98 -16.13
N LEU A 8 -0.07 13.86 -16.67
CA LEU A 8 -1.14 13.09 -16.05
C LEU A 8 -0.75 11.61 -15.93
N LYS A 9 -0.19 11.03 -17.00
CA LYS A 9 0.31 9.66 -16.99
C LYS A 9 1.42 9.47 -15.95
N ALA A 10 2.40 10.38 -15.91
CA ALA A 10 3.49 10.32 -14.94
C ALA A 10 3.00 10.42 -13.49
N VAL A 11 2.04 11.31 -13.22
CA VAL A 11 1.42 11.46 -11.89
C VAL A 11 0.67 10.19 -11.50
N LYS A 12 -0.17 9.64 -12.38
CA LYS A 12 -0.89 8.38 -12.11
C LYS A 12 0.06 7.24 -11.81
N GLU A 13 1.08 7.06 -12.63
CA GLU A 13 2.11 6.02 -12.43
C GLU A 13 2.82 6.17 -11.08
N PHE A 14 3.13 7.40 -10.68
CA PHE A 14 3.75 7.69 -9.38
C PHE A 14 2.82 7.38 -8.21
N LEU A 15 1.54 7.76 -8.32
CA LEU A 15 0.54 7.47 -7.29
C LEU A 15 0.29 5.97 -7.14
N TYR A 16 0.22 5.22 -8.26
CA TYR A 16 0.13 3.76 -8.22
C TYR A 16 1.29 3.13 -7.47
N LYS A 17 2.53 3.55 -7.74
CA LYS A 17 3.71 3.02 -7.04
C LYS A 17 3.63 3.21 -5.53
N ILE A 18 3.26 4.42 -5.09
CA ILE A 18 3.15 4.72 -3.66
C ILE A 18 1.98 3.94 -3.02
N ALA A 19 0.81 3.96 -3.66
CA ALA A 19 -0.38 3.28 -3.14
C ALA A 19 -0.15 1.78 -3.02
N ASP A 20 0.42 1.16 -4.06
CA ASP A 20 0.74 -0.26 -4.08
C ASP A 20 1.78 -0.61 -3.00
N ASP A 21 2.82 0.22 -2.82
CA ASP A 21 3.77 0.05 -1.72
C ASP A 21 3.07 0.09 -0.35
N GLN A 22 2.18 1.07 -0.13
CA GLN A 22 1.45 1.19 1.15
C GLN A 22 0.49 0.02 1.37
N LEU A 23 -0.19 -0.46 0.32
CA LEU A 23 -1.11 -1.59 0.42
C LEU A 23 -0.35 -2.86 0.83
N ILE A 24 0.72 -3.18 0.11
CA ILE A 24 1.47 -4.42 0.30
C ILE A 24 2.18 -4.42 1.65
N ILE A 25 2.85 -3.32 2.04
CA ILE A 25 3.50 -3.26 3.35
C ILE A 25 2.47 -3.26 4.49
N GLY A 26 1.32 -2.63 4.30
CA GLY A 26 0.21 -2.68 5.27
C GLY A 26 -0.28 -4.10 5.50
N HIS A 27 -0.41 -4.90 4.44
CA HIS A 27 -0.70 -6.33 4.56
C HIS A 27 0.42 -7.08 5.29
N ARG A 28 1.69 -6.86 4.95
CA ARG A 28 2.82 -7.48 5.67
C ARG A 28 2.85 -7.14 7.16
N ASN A 29 2.64 -5.87 7.51
CA ASN A 29 2.57 -5.47 8.92
C ASN A 29 1.37 -6.11 9.63
N SER A 30 0.24 -6.29 8.94
CA SER A 30 -0.94 -6.93 9.53
C SER A 30 -0.72 -8.41 9.89
N GLU A 31 0.23 -9.09 9.24
CA GLU A 31 0.59 -10.47 9.56
C GLU A 31 1.15 -10.60 11.00
N TRP A 32 1.67 -9.51 11.60
CA TRP A 32 2.14 -9.49 12.99
C TRP A 32 1.02 -9.34 14.03
N THR A 33 -0.22 -9.08 13.62
CA THR A 33 -1.35 -8.89 14.54
C THR A 33 -1.57 -10.15 15.39
N GLY A 34 -1.39 -10.03 16.70
CA GLY A 34 -1.47 -11.12 17.68
C GLY A 34 -0.21 -12.01 17.74
N LEU A 35 0.85 -11.67 16.99
CA LEU A 35 2.11 -12.41 16.94
C LEU A 35 3.31 -11.60 17.45
N GLY A 36 3.12 -10.32 17.79
CA GLY A 36 4.17 -9.47 18.34
C GLY A 36 4.81 -10.06 19.61
N PRO A 37 6.12 -9.82 19.84
CA PRO A 37 6.85 -10.40 20.98
C PRO A 37 6.34 -9.89 22.33
N MET A 38 5.86 -8.64 22.39
CA MET A 38 5.05 -8.14 23.50
C MET A 38 3.83 -7.37 22.98
N VAL A 39 2.95 -6.99 23.91
CA VAL A 39 1.67 -6.36 23.60
C VAL A 39 1.86 -5.01 22.94
N GLU A 40 2.86 -4.24 23.38
CA GLU A 40 3.20 -2.94 22.84
C GLU A 40 3.61 -3.02 21.37
N GLU A 41 4.46 -3.99 21.02
CA GLU A 41 4.93 -4.25 19.67
C GLU A 41 3.80 -4.71 18.75
N ASP A 42 2.88 -5.55 19.27
CA ASP A 42 1.71 -6.02 18.55
C ASP A 42 0.75 -4.85 18.21
N ILE A 43 0.45 -4.01 19.19
CA ILE A 43 -0.38 -2.81 19.00
C ILE A 43 0.30 -1.84 18.03
N ALA A 44 1.63 -1.67 18.14
CA ALA A 44 2.38 -0.81 17.24
C ALA A 44 2.30 -1.28 15.78
N PHE A 45 2.55 -2.57 15.51
CA PHE A 45 2.45 -3.12 14.15
C PHE A 45 1.03 -3.06 13.60
N SER A 46 0.02 -3.34 14.43
CA SER A 46 -1.38 -3.22 14.05
C SER A 46 -1.75 -1.77 13.68
N SER A 47 -1.27 -0.78 14.44
CA SER A 47 -1.48 0.64 14.15
C SER A 47 -0.78 1.06 12.86
N ILE A 48 0.47 0.61 12.65
CA ILE A 48 1.21 0.89 11.42
C ILE A 48 0.47 0.29 10.22
N ALA A 49 0.00 -0.96 10.31
CA ALA A 49 -0.76 -1.61 9.24
C ALA A 49 -2.02 -0.79 8.88
N GLN A 50 -2.77 -0.31 9.87
CA GLN A 50 -3.95 0.52 9.66
C GLN A 50 -3.61 1.84 8.95
N ASP A 51 -2.55 2.53 9.38
CA ASP A 51 -2.10 3.77 8.73
C ASP A 51 -1.71 3.54 7.27
N LYS A 52 -1.01 2.44 6.99
CA LYS A 52 -0.56 2.08 5.63
C LYS A 52 -1.72 1.75 4.71
N ILE A 53 -2.67 0.93 5.17
CA ILE A 53 -3.88 0.63 4.40
C ILE A 53 -4.71 1.90 4.18
N GLY A 54 -4.84 2.76 5.19
CA GLY A 54 -5.54 4.05 5.05
C GLY A 54 -4.88 5.00 4.05
N GLN A 55 -3.54 5.09 4.06
CA GLN A 55 -2.77 5.85 3.07
C GLN A 55 -2.98 5.29 1.66
N SER A 56 -2.93 3.97 1.49
CA SER A 56 -3.21 3.32 0.20
C SER A 56 -4.59 3.66 -0.32
N GLN A 57 -5.63 3.52 0.53
CA GLN A 57 -7.01 3.83 0.16
C GLN A 57 -7.12 5.28 -0.30
N HIS A 58 -6.59 6.22 0.47
CA HIS A 58 -6.65 7.65 0.14
C HIS A 58 -5.98 7.97 -1.20
N ILE A 59 -4.84 7.33 -1.50
CA ILE A 59 -4.14 7.55 -2.78
C ILE A 59 -4.93 6.93 -3.95
N TYR A 60 -5.54 5.76 -3.77
CA TYR A 60 -6.42 5.21 -4.80
C TYR A 60 -7.66 6.07 -5.03
N GLU A 61 -8.23 6.69 -4.00
CA GLU A 61 -9.30 7.68 -4.15
C GLU A 61 -8.84 8.89 -4.98
N ILE A 62 -7.60 9.36 -4.79
CA ILE A 62 -7.01 10.40 -5.65
C ILE A 62 -6.91 9.90 -7.10
N LEU A 63 -6.41 8.69 -7.34
CA LEU A 63 -6.37 8.07 -8.68
C LEU A 63 -7.75 8.00 -9.33
N HIS A 64 -8.79 7.69 -8.55
CA HIS A 64 -10.17 7.69 -9.01
C HIS A 64 -10.61 9.09 -9.49
N THR A 65 -10.25 10.16 -8.77
CA THR A 65 -10.51 11.54 -9.25
C THR A 65 -9.78 11.90 -10.55
N LEU A 66 -8.72 11.16 -10.89
CA LEU A 66 -7.97 11.28 -12.14
C LEU A 66 -8.50 10.35 -13.25
N GLY A 67 -9.60 9.63 -13.01
CA GLY A 67 -10.28 8.79 -14.00
C GLY A 67 -9.89 7.31 -13.98
N GLU A 68 -9.25 6.82 -12.92
CA GLU A 68 -9.08 5.38 -12.68
C GLU A 68 -10.35 4.77 -12.05
N ALA A 69 -10.37 3.44 -11.91
CA ALA A 69 -11.43 2.72 -11.19
C ALA A 69 -11.50 3.15 -9.70
N ASP A 70 -12.55 2.75 -8.99
CA ASP A 70 -12.67 3.00 -7.56
C ASP A 70 -11.59 2.25 -6.75
N ALA A 71 -11.36 2.69 -5.52
CA ALA A 71 -10.26 2.22 -4.69
C ALA A 71 -10.27 0.70 -4.44
N ASP A 72 -11.45 0.12 -4.17
CA ASP A 72 -11.57 -1.31 -3.90
C ASP A 72 -11.33 -2.14 -5.16
N THR A 73 -11.86 -1.69 -6.31
CA THR A 73 -11.58 -2.33 -7.61
C THR A 73 -10.07 -2.32 -7.89
N ILE A 74 -9.41 -1.17 -7.71
CA ILE A 74 -7.96 -1.06 -7.89
C ILE A 74 -7.22 -1.99 -6.93
N ALA A 75 -7.57 -2.02 -5.65
CA ALA A 75 -6.85 -2.78 -4.64
C ALA A 75 -7.00 -4.30 -4.79
N PHE A 76 -8.17 -4.79 -5.18
CA PHE A 76 -8.51 -6.22 -5.04
C PHE A 76 -8.78 -6.97 -6.34
N THR A 77 -8.88 -6.31 -7.49
CA THR A 77 -9.18 -6.99 -8.77
C THR A 77 -8.04 -6.97 -9.78
N ARG A 78 -6.90 -6.35 -9.44
CA ARG A 78 -5.68 -6.37 -10.28
C ARG A 78 -4.91 -7.69 -10.10
N ASN A 79 -4.30 -8.19 -11.18
CA ASN A 79 -3.38 -9.32 -11.07
C ASN A 79 -2.03 -8.84 -10.51
N SER A 80 -1.23 -9.77 -9.99
CA SER A 80 0.10 -9.45 -9.43
C SER A 80 1.01 -8.69 -10.41
N ALA A 81 0.97 -9.01 -11.71
CA ALA A 81 1.78 -8.33 -12.72
C ALA A 81 1.37 -6.86 -12.96
N ASP A 82 0.17 -6.47 -12.53
CA ASP A 82 -0.35 -5.11 -12.69
C ASP A 82 0.01 -4.20 -11.51
N PHE A 83 0.42 -4.77 -10.37
CA PHE A 83 0.95 -4.02 -9.23
C PHE A 83 2.30 -3.38 -9.57
N LYS A 84 2.50 -2.19 -9.01
CA LYS A 84 3.66 -1.31 -9.21
C LYS A 84 4.47 -1.11 -7.93
N CYS A 85 4.20 -1.90 -6.90
CA CYS A 85 4.99 -1.87 -5.68
C CYS A 85 6.46 -2.23 -5.95
N SER A 86 7.33 -1.75 -5.08
CA SER A 86 8.72 -2.16 -5.02
C SER A 86 8.83 -3.61 -4.52
N GLN A 87 9.83 -4.35 -5.03
CA GLN A 87 10.10 -5.71 -4.55
C GLN A 87 10.41 -5.78 -3.05
N PHE A 88 10.82 -4.66 -2.45
CA PHE A 88 11.15 -4.58 -1.04
C PHE A 88 9.93 -4.85 -0.14
N VAL A 89 8.77 -4.31 -0.47
CA VAL A 89 7.56 -4.50 0.36
C VAL A 89 6.95 -5.90 0.19
N GLU A 90 7.33 -6.61 -0.87
CA GLU A 90 6.81 -7.95 -1.17
C GLU A 90 7.47 -9.06 -0.34
N TYR A 91 8.59 -8.80 0.34
CA TYR A 91 9.24 -9.82 1.15
C TYR A 91 8.29 -10.35 2.23
N PRO A 92 8.22 -11.68 2.43
CA PRO A 92 7.47 -12.25 3.54
C PRO A 92 8.00 -11.73 4.87
N ILE A 93 7.13 -11.70 5.90
CA ILE A 93 7.62 -11.47 7.25
C ILE A 93 8.64 -12.55 7.64
N GLY A 94 9.66 -12.15 8.40
CA GLY A 94 10.67 -13.04 8.96
C GLY A 94 10.53 -13.10 10.47
N GLU A 95 11.67 -13.20 11.15
CA GLU A 95 11.73 -12.89 12.58
C GLU A 95 11.39 -11.40 12.82
N TYR A 96 11.09 -11.05 14.08
CA TYR A 96 10.64 -9.69 14.42
C TYR A 96 11.67 -8.62 14.03
N ASP A 97 12.97 -8.90 14.19
CA ASP A 97 14.07 -8.01 13.83
C ASP A 97 14.21 -7.75 12.33
N PHE A 98 13.78 -8.70 11.48
CA PHE A 98 13.73 -8.50 10.03
C PHE A 98 12.60 -7.54 9.62
N SER A 99 11.55 -7.43 10.43
CA SER A 99 10.35 -6.66 10.12
C SER A 99 10.40 -5.21 10.63
N LEU A 100 11.43 -4.85 11.42
CA LEU A 100 11.71 -3.49 11.93
C LEU A 100 12.44 -2.64 10.88
#